data_AF-A0AAU7EG24-F1
#
_entry.id   AF-A0AAU7EG24-F1
#
_cell.length_a   1.000
_cell.length_b   1.000
_cell.length_c   1.000
_cell.angle_alpha   90.00
_cell.angle_beta   90.00
_cell.angle_gamma   90.00
#
_symmetry.space_group_name_H-M   'P 1'
#
loop_
_entity.id
_entity.type
_entity.pdbx_description
1 polymer ?
#
loop_
_entity_poly.entity_id
_entity_poly.type
_entity_poly.pdbx_seq_one_letter_code
_entity_poly.pdbx_strand_id
1 'polypeptide(L)'
;MASYENQNTELDKTIARLELERMIKLEELKNQFALTSESIKPLNIFKNTFQDIKHSPDLKTNIMQTAASITGGYLSKRIVFGKSHSFFKKIIGYALQYGVTKFISNKVNSNS
;
A
#
# COMPACT_ATOMS: atom_id res chain seq x y z
N MET A 1 22.71 19.17 62.44
CA MET A 1 21.98 17.93 62.06
C MET A 1 20.53 18.21 61.67
N ALA A 2 19.75 19.00 62.42
CA ALA A 2 18.34 19.31 62.11
C ALA A 2 18.06 20.00 60.75
N SER A 3 19.01 20.76 60.20
CA SER A 3 18.82 21.46 58.90
C SER A 3 18.79 20.50 57.69
N TYR A 4 19.59 19.43 57.74
CA TYR A 4 19.69 18.44 56.65
C TYR A 4 18.46 17.53 56.57
N GLU A 5 17.86 17.18 57.71
CA GLU A 5 16.57 16.46 57.73
C GLU A 5 15.46 17.27 57.05
N ASN A 6 15.40 18.57 57.30
CA ASN A 6 14.36 19.43 56.71
C ASN A 6 14.48 19.48 55.18
N GLN A 7 15.70 19.69 54.66
CA GLN A 7 15.97 19.69 53.22
C GLN A 7 15.62 18.35 52.56
N ASN A 8 15.95 17.22 53.21
CA ASN A 8 15.59 15.90 52.71
C ASN A 8 14.07 15.69 52.68
N THR A 9 13.35 16.14 53.72
CA THR A 9 11.88 16.04 53.73
C THR A 9 11.19 16.93 52.68
N GLU A 10 11.81 18.05 52.30
CA GLU A 10 11.31 18.90 51.21
C GLU A 10 11.54 18.24 49.84
N LEU A 11 12.71 17.63 49.65
CA LEU A 11 13.02 16.85 48.46
C LEU A 11 12.06 15.68 48.29
N ASP A 12 11.80 14.91 49.33
CA ASP A 12 10.89 13.75 49.29
C ASP A 12 9.46 14.16 48.93
N LYS A 13 8.97 15.27 49.51
CA LYS A 13 7.66 15.85 49.15
C LYS A 13 7.60 16.27 47.68
N THR A 14 8.69 16.85 47.19
CA THR A 14 8.79 17.30 45.80
C THR A 14 8.81 16.10 44.86
N ILE A 15 9.58 15.05 45.19
CA ILE A 15 9.64 13.80 44.42
C ILE A 15 8.24 13.16 44.37
N ALA A 16 7.57 13.00 45.51
CA ALA A 16 6.21 12.44 45.55
C ALA A 16 5.21 13.24 44.70
N ARG A 17 5.30 14.57 44.73
CA ARG A 17 4.47 15.45 43.89
C ARG A 17 4.75 15.24 42.40
N LEU A 18 6.03 15.20 42.02
CA LEU A 18 6.45 15.04 40.63
C LEU A 18 6.10 13.66 40.09
N GLU A 19 6.17 12.61 40.90
CA GLU A 19 5.74 11.26 40.54
C GLU A 19 4.24 11.21 40.26
N LEU A 20 3.43 11.82 41.12
CA LEU A 20 1.98 11.92 40.93
C LEU A 20 1.66 12.69 39.64
N GLU A 21 2.28 13.85 39.44
CA GLU A 21 2.10 14.65 38.22
C GLU A 21 2.52 13.89 36.96
N ARG A 22 3.62 13.13 37.03
CA ARG A 22 4.09 12.28 35.93
C ARG A 22 3.08 11.18 35.62
N MET A 23 2.49 10.54 36.63
CA MET A 23 1.48 9.49 36.43
C MET A 23 0.24 10.05 35.72
N ILE A 24 -0.27 11.20 36.16
CA ILE A 24 -1.42 11.87 35.54
C ILE A 24 -1.11 12.20 34.07
N LYS A 25 0.04 12.83 33.80
CA LYS A 25 0.44 13.20 32.43
C LYS A 25 0.59 11.98 31.52
N LEU A 26 1.09 10.87 32.06
CA LEU A 26 1.27 9.64 31.30
C LEU A 26 -0.08 8.99 30.95
N GLU A 27 -1.03 9.02 31.88
CA GLU A 27 -2.40 8.57 31.63
C GLU A 27 -3.09 9.44 30.58
N GLU A 28 -2.98 10.77 30.68
CA GLU A 28 -3.50 11.70 29.69
C GLU A 28 -2.89 11.45 28.30
N LEU A 29 -1.56 11.28 28.22
CA LEU A 29 -0.87 10.98 26.97
C LEU A 29 -1.35 9.65 26.37
N LYS A 30 -1.56 8.62 27.18
CA LYS A 30 -2.11 7.34 26.71
C LYS A 30 -3.52 7.50 26.13
N ASN A 31 -4.36 8.29 26.80
CA ASN A 31 -5.72 8.56 26.34
C ASN A 31 -5.71 9.35 25.02
N GLN A 32 -4.90 10.41 24.93
CA GLN A 32 -4.73 11.17 23.69
C GLN A 32 -4.15 10.30 22.57
N PHE A 33 -3.14 9.48 22.88
CA PHE A 33 -2.56 8.55 21.91
C PHE A 33 -3.59 7.54 21.41
N ALA A 34 -4.43 6.97 22.29
CA ALA A 34 -5.48 6.06 21.87
C ALA A 34 -6.47 6.73 20.90
N LEU A 35 -6.92 7.95 21.23
CA LEU A 35 -7.84 8.73 20.39
C LEU A 35 -7.21 9.13 19.04
N THR A 36 -5.96 9.62 19.05
CA THR A 36 -5.25 9.98 17.82
C THR A 36 -4.90 8.74 17.00
N SER A 37 -4.53 7.62 17.63
CA SER A 37 -4.27 6.36 16.93
C SER A 37 -5.52 5.91 16.17
N GLU A 38 -6.70 6.11 16.74
CA GLU A 38 -7.95 5.79 16.07
C GLU A 38 -8.23 6.71 14.89
N SER A 39 -7.96 8.01 14.99
CA SER A 39 -8.17 8.96 13.88
C SER A 39 -7.18 8.75 12.72
N ILE A 40 -5.94 8.33 12.98
CA ILE A 40 -4.93 8.04 11.94
C ILE A 40 -4.99 6.61 11.40
N LYS A 41 -5.86 5.74 11.94
CA LYS A 41 -6.04 4.39 11.38
C LYS A 41 -6.34 4.54 9.89
N PRO A 42 -5.56 3.89 9.00
CA PRO A 42 -5.80 3.96 7.56
C PRO A 42 -7.25 3.61 7.20
N LEU A 43 -7.89 2.72 7.95
CA LEU A 43 -9.30 2.37 7.81
C LEU A 43 -10.24 3.58 7.87
N ASN A 44 -9.99 4.54 8.77
CA ASN A 44 -10.81 5.75 8.90
C ASN A 44 -10.53 6.74 7.74
N ILE A 45 -9.31 6.76 7.21
CA ILE A 45 -8.95 7.52 6.01
C ILE A 45 -9.64 6.93 4.77
N PHE A 46 -9.61 5.59 4.63
CA PHE A 46 -10.22 4.87 3.52
C PHE A 46 -11.75 4.97 3.52
N LYS A 47 -12.41 5.10 4.67
CA LYS A 47 -13.88 5.19 4.75
C LYS A 47 -14.42 6.37 3.92
N ASN A 48 -13.79 7.52 4.03
CA ASN A 48 -14.17 8.71 3.27
C ASN A 48 -13.76 8.58 1.80
N THR A 49 -12.56 8.08 1.52
CA THR A 49 -12.12 7.85 0.14
C THR A 49 -13.00 6.83 -0.60
N PHE A 50 -13.51 5.80 0.08
CA PHE A 50 -14.38 4.79 -0.53
C PHE A 50 -15.76 5.36 -0.90
N GLN A 51 -16.28 6.27 -0.07
CA GLN A 51 -17.50 7.01 -0.40
C GLN A 51 -17.26 7.93 -1.60
N ASP A 52 -16.15 8.67 -1.62
CA ASP A 52 -15.78 9.56 -2.73
C ASP A 52 -15.57 8.79 -4.05
N ILE A 53 -14.97 7.59 -4.00
CA ILE A 53 -14.80 6.71 -5.17
C ILE A 53 -16.15 6.24 -5.73
N LYS A 54 -17.15 6.01 -4.87
CA LYS A 54 -18.50 5.59 -5.30
C LYS A 54 -19.28 6.74 -5.94
N HIS A 55 -19.07 7.97 -5.45
CA HIS A 55 -19.83 9.15 -5.89
C HIS A 55 -19.15 9.95 -7.00
N SER A 56 -17.85 9.74 -7.26
CA SER A 56 -17.11 10.41 -8.34
C SER A 56 -16.84 9.45 -9.52
N PRO A 57 -17.49 9.69 -10.69
CA PRO A 57 -17.22 8.93 -11.91
C PRO A 57 -15.76 9.03 -12.37
N ASP A 58 -15.13 10.18 -12.18
CA ASP A 58 -13.74 10.44 -12.58
C ASP A 58 -12.75 9.64 -11.72
N LEU A 59 -12.95 9.58 -10.40
CA LEU A 59 -12.10 8.77 -9.52
C LEU A 59 -12.21 7.28 -9.84
N LYS A 60 -13.42 6.77 -10.06
CA LYS A 60 -13.65 5.38 -10.48
C LYS A 60 -12.89 5.05 -11.78
N THR A 61 -12.96 5.95 -12.76
CA THR A 61 -12.31 5.77 -14.05
C THR A 61 -10.78 5.77 -13.91
N ASN A 62 -10.22 6.72 -13.16
CA ASN A 62 -8.79 6.79 -12.89
C ASN A 62 -8.28 5.54 -12.16
N ILE A 63 -8.98 5.06 -11.13
CA ILE A 63 -8.59 3.85 -10.39
C ILE A 63 -8.63 2.62 -11.29
N MET A 64 -9.66 2.49 -12.12
CA MET A 64 -9.76 1.38 -13.09
C MET A 64 -8.61 1.43 -14.10
N GLN A 65 -8.29 2.63 -14.62
CA GLN A 65 -7.18 2.83 -15.53
C GLN A 65 -5.84 2.49 -14.88
N THR A 66 -5.60 2.94 -13.65
CA THR A 66 -4.40 2.60 -12.88
C THR A 66 -4.32 1.10 -12.60
N ALA A 67 -5.41 0.46 -12.17
CA ALA A 67 -5.46 -0.97 -11.93
C ALA A 67 -5.19 -1.79 -13.21
N ALA A 68 -5.77 -1.38 -14.34
CA ALA A 68 -5.51 -1.97 -15.64
C ALA A 68 -4.05 -1.78 -16.08
N SER A 69 -3.48 -0.61 -15.84
CA SER A 69 -2.09 -0.29 -16.20
C SER A 69 -1.09 -1.09 -15.36
N ILE A 70 -1.33 -1.23 -14.06
CA ILE A 70 -0.51 -2.05 -13.15
C ILE A 70 -0.62 -3.53 -13.51
N THR A 71 -1.84 -4.03 -13.65
CA THR A 71 -2.08 -5.45 -13.96
C THR A 71 -1.53 -5.79 -15.35
N GLY A 72 -1.83 -4.95 -16.35
CA GLY A 72 -1.31 -5.08 -17.70
C GLY A 72 0.21 -5.00 -17.76
N GLY A 73 0.82 -4.04 -17.05
CA GLY A 73 2.28 -3.91 -16.95
C GLY A 73 2.95 -5.10 -16.27
N TYR A 74 2.35 -5.63 -15.19
CA TYR A 74 2.86 -6.81 -14.49
C TYR A 74 2.74 -8.08 -15.33
N LEU A 75 1.59 -8.30 -15.98
CA LEU A 75 1.37 -9.42 -16.89
C LEU A 75 2.30 -9.32 -18.11
N SER A 76 2.43 -8.14 -18.71
CA SER A 76 3.36 -7.87 -19.81
C SER A 76 4.80 -8.20 -19.40
N LYS A 77 5.26 -7.71 -18.24
CA LYS A 77 6.60 -8.02 -17.71
C LYS A 77 6.80 -9.53 -17.48
N ARG A 78 5.77 -10.22 -16.95
CA ARG A 78 5.78 -11.68 -16.75
C ARG A 78 5.87 -12.45 -18.07
N ILE A 79 5.15 -12.02 -19.11
CA ILE A 79 5.12 -12.67 -20.42
C ILE A 79 6.42 -12.41 -21.19
N VAL A 80 6.92 -11.17 -21.18
CA VAL A 80 8.10 -10.74 -21.95
C VAL A 80 9.40 -11.17 -21.26
N PHE A 81 9.54 -10.89 -19.96
CA PHE A 81 10.81 -11.04 -19.23
C PHE A 81 10.81 -12.18 -18.18
N GLY A 82 9.67 -12.81 -17.90
CA GLY A 82 9.57 -13.89 -16.90
C GLY A 82 10.11 -15.24 -17.40
N LYS A 83 10.51 -16.12 -16.46
CA LYS A 83 10.92 -17.53 -16.70
C LYS A 83 9.79 -18.44 -17.23
N SER A 84 8.69 -17.89 -17.75
CA SER A 84 7.62 -18.63 -18.45
C SER A 84 8.08 -19.02 -19.85
N HIS A 85 9.19 -19.75 -19.94
CA HIS A 85 10.00 -19.89 -21.15
C HIS A 85 9.36 -20.76 -22.26
N SER A 86 8.23 -21.42 -22.00
CA SER A 86 7.70 -22.44 -22.92
C SER A 86 6.31 -22.12 -23.47
N PHE A 87 5.28 -21.91 -22.65
CA PHE A 87 3.90 -21.95 -23.16
C PHE A 87 3.51 -20.74 -24.02
N PHE A 88 3.56 -19.52 -23.47
CA PHE A 88 3.14 -18.32 -24.20
C PHE A 88 4.03 -18.01 -25.41
N LYS A 89 5.35 -18.20 -25.29
CA LYS A 89 6.29 -18.02 -26.40
C LYS A 89 6.03 -19.02 -27.53
N LYS A 90 5.70 -20.28 -27.22
CA LYS A 90 5.32 -21.29 -28.22
C LYS A 90 4.02 -20.92 -28.93
N ILE A 91 3.01 -20.45 -28.22
CA ILE A 91 1.73 -20.04 -28.84
C ILE A 91 1.96 -18.87 -29.80
N ILE A 92 2.67 -17.83 -29.37
CA ILE A 92 3.00 -16.67 -30.20
C ILE A 92 3.84 -17.12 -31.41
N GLY A 93 4.84 -17.98 -31.20
CA GLY A 93 5.66 -18.54 -32.26
C GLY A 93 4.85 -19.35 -33.28
N TYR A 94 3.95 -20.22 -32.83
CA TYR A 94 3.07 -21.01 -33.69
C TYR A 94 2.11 -20.12 -34.49
N ALA A 95 1.53 -19.10 -33.87
CA ALA A 95 0.62 -18.17 -34.56
C ALA A 95 1.36 -17.39 -35.65
N LEU A 96 2.58 -16.92 -35.37
CA LEU A 96 3.43 -16.24 -36.36
C LEU A 96 3.82 -17.18 -37.50
N GLN A 97 4.28 -18.40 -37.19
CA GLN A 97 4.62 -19.40 -38.20
C GLN A 97 3.41 -19.73 -39.08
N TYR A 98 2.26 -20.01 -38.48
CA TYR A 98 1.02 -20.29 -39.21
C TYR A 98 0.61 -19.14 -40.13
N GLY A 99 0.68 -17.89 -39.63
CA GLY A 99 0.36 -16.70 -40.42
C GLY A 99 1.31 -16.49 -41.60
N VAL A 100 2.62 -16.61 -41.37
CA VAL A 100 3.65 -16.48 -42.42
C VAL A 100 3.52 -17.60 -43.44
N THR A 101 3.37 -18.86 -43.00
CA THR A 101 3.19 -20.00 -43.90
C THR A 101 1.93 -19.84 -44.75
N LYS A 102 0.81 -19.43 -44.16
CA LYS A 102 -0.43 -19.19 -44.91
C LYS A 102 -0.27 -18.07 -45.96
N PHE A 103 0.45 -17.00 -45.62
CA PHE A 103 0.72 -15.91 -46.56
C PHE A 103 1.64 -16.35 -47.71
N ILE A 104 2.72 -17.07 -47.42
CA ILE A 104 3.66 -17.56 -48.43
C ILE A 104 2.99 -18.63 -49.31
N SER A 105 2.29 -19.60 -48.73
CA SER A 105 1.58 -20.64 -49.49
C SER A 105 0.52 -20.07 -50.43
N ASN A 106 -0.23 -19.05 -50.00
CA ASN A 106 -1.17 -18.36 -50.89
C ASN A 106 -0.46 -17.62 -52.04
N LYS A 107 0.71 -17.02 -51.77
CA LYS A 107 1.47 -16.30 -52.79
C LYS A 107 2.16 -17.22 -53.80
N VAL A 108 2.58 -18.41 -53.38
CA VAL A 108 3.21 -19.42 -54.23
C VAL A 108 2.17 -20.14 -55.11
N ASN A 109 1.03 -20.54 -54.55
CA ASN A 109 -0.05 -21.20 -55.31
C ASN A 109 -0.80 -20.27 -56.28
N SER A 110 -0.64 -18.94 -56.16
CA SER A 110 -1.23 -17.97 -57.08
C SER A 110 -0.36 -17.72 -58.34
N ASN A 111 0.86 -18.26 -58.42
CA ASN A 111 1.83 -18.02 -59.50
C ASN A 111 2.28 -19.33 -60.20
N SER A 112 1.49 -20.40 -60.13
CA SER A 112 1.69 -21.65 -60.90
C SER A 112 0.49 -21.92 -61.79
#